data_AF-A0A6N3D2J7-F1
#
_entry.id   AF-A0A6N3D2J7-F1
#
_cell.length_a   1.000
_cell.length_b   1.000
_cell.length_c   1.000
_cell.angle_alpha   90.00
_cell.angle_beta   90.00
_cell.angle_gamma   90.00
#
_symmetry.space_group_name_H-M   'P 1'
#
loop_
_entity.id
_entity.type
_entity.pdbx_description
1 polymer ?
#
loop_
_entity_poly.entity_id
_entity_poly.type
_entity_poly.pdbx_seq_one_letter_code
_entity_poly.pdbx_strand_id
1 'polypeptide(L)'
;MYVMHNIGNQYDINQMNKRIKEMRKLRGYTQQALADSIGVKRQAIINWERDKNNTLPAIENLVDLCEILDCSMDYLLGSVDSPEIEPISKASHYSGIKPEIIRAGIDSPDYLDFLNFFMHPDNCSDIFNSVTLNTWRRFWTDMSLDEINGELRDAIIKYYDEYISITPFESVNKKTYKSFLKNKLPREKISSKIETTDSKICIKKCVTLLTYQNFFKDKEFNYSSFITYLAEHTFEPLSHNMMIEIQKNKLSHKFVELFTKYLES
;
A
#
# COMPACT_ATOMS: atom_id res chain seq x y z
N MET A 1 0.90 35.76 -11.41
CA MET A 1 -0.15 36.80 -11.37
C MET A 1 -1.46 36.08 -11.11
N TYR A 2 -1.90 36.03 -9.85
CA TYR A 2 -3.16 35.39 -9.47
C TYR A 2 -4.29 36.27 -10.00
N VAL A 3 -5.09 35.75 -10.93
CA VAL A 3 -6.30 36.44 -11.40
C VAL A 3 -7.34 36.27 -10.30
N MET A 4 -7.51 37.31 -9.48
CA MET A 4 -8.68 37.45 -8.61
C MET A 4 -9.92 37.52 -9.50
N HIS A 5 -10.65 36.40 -9.63
CA HIS A 5 -11.98 36.41 -10.22
C HIS A 5 -12.95 37.09 -9.23
N ASN A 6 -13.76 38.01 -9.77
CA ASN A 6 -14.81 38.77 -9.10
C ASN A 6 -15.68 37.89 -8.18
N ILE A 7 -15.66 38.17 -6.88
CA ILE A 7 -16.49 37.52 -5.86
C ILE A 7 -17.85 38.25 -5.77
N GLY A 8 -18.55 38.35 -6.90
CA GLY A 8 -19.87 38.97 -6.99
C GLY A 8 -20.80 38.08 -7.80
N ASN A 9 -21.78 37.47 -7.13
CA ASN A 9 -22.79 36.51 -7.62
C ASN A 9 -22.32 35.06 -7.82
N GLN A 10 -21.92 34.38 -6.74
CA GLN A 10 -21.75 32.93 -6.75
C GLN A 10 -23.04 32.15 -6.39
N TYR A 11 -24.04 32.81 -5.78
CA TYR A 11 -25.28 32.17 -5.32
C TYR A 11 -26.52 32.90 -5.86
N ASP A 12 -27.46 32.16 -6.46
CA ASP A 12 -28.79 32.66 -6.85
C ASP A 12 -29.86 32.05 -5.94
N ILE A 13 -29.98 32.65 -4.75
CA ILE A 13 -30.89 32.21 -3.69
C ILE A 13 -32.35 32.16 -4.17
N ASN A 14 -32.71 32.92 -5.21
CA ASN A 14 -34.05 32.90 -5.78
C ASN A 14 -34.42 31.54 -6.41
N GLN A 15 -33.44 30.71 -6.75
CA GLN A 15 -33.69 29.37 -7.28
C GLN A 15 -33.97 28.33 -6.20
N MET A 16 -33.61 28.60 -4.94
CA MET A 16 -33.75 27.64 -3.85
C MET A 16 -35.17 27.13 -3.69
N ASN A 17 -36.17 28.01 -3.84
CA ASN A 17 -37.58 27.66 -3.70
C ASN A 17 -38.01 26.62 -4.75
N LYS A 18 -37.50 26.74 -5.98
CA LYS A 18 -37.75 25.80 -7.07
C LYS A 18 -36.99 24.50 -6.84
N ARG A 19 -35.72 24.57 -6.45
CA ARG A 19 -34.84 23.40 -6.24
C ARG A 19 -35.31 22.54 -5.08
N ILE A 20 -35.74 23.13 -3.95
CA ILE A 20 -36.37 22.39 -2.84
C ILE A 20 -37.60 21.62 -3.34
N LYS A 21 -38.47 22.29 -4.11
CA LYS A 21 -39.71 21.70 -4.63
C LYS A 21 -39.45 20.58 -5.63
N GLU A 22 -38.50 20.78 -6.53
CA GLU A 22 -38.08 19.80 -7.54
C GLU A 22 -37.49 18.57 -6.87
N MET A 23 -36.53 18.75 -5.96
CA MET A 23 -35.90 17.65 -5.25
C MET A 23 -36.88 16.90 -4.35
N ARG A 24 -37.79 17.60 -3.65
CA ARG A 24 -38.85 16.95 -2.87
C ARG A 24 -39.70 16.02 -3.74
N LYS A 25 -40.12 16.50 -4.92
CA LYS A 25 -40.90 15.70 -5.87
C LYS A 25 -40.08 14.54 -6.43
N LEU A 26 -38.83 14.77 -6.80
CA LEU A 26 -37.91 13.75 -7.31
C LEU A 26 -37.74 12.61 -6.31
N ARG A 27 -37.64 12.94 -5.01
CA ARG A 27 -37.54 11.98 -3.90
C ARG A 27 -38.88 11.42 -3.43
N GLY A 28 -39.99 11.75 -4.09
CA GLY A 28 -41.31 11.18 -3.81
C GLY A 28 -42.00 11.69 -2.54
N TYR A 29 -41.51 12.75 -1.93
CA TYR A 29 -42.09 13.29 -0.69
C TYR A 29 -43.30 14.19 -0.96
N THR A 30 -44.35 14.05 -0.15
CA THR A 30 -45.37 15.10 -0.02
C THR A 30 -44.85 16.26 0.83
N GLN A 31 -45.45 17.45 0.73
CA GLN A 31 -45.07 18.58 1.60
C GLN A 31 -45.27 18.27 3.09
N GLN A 32 -46.24 17.42 3.43
CA GLN A 32 -46.44 16.97 4.80
C GLN A 32 -45.33 16.00 5.22
N ALA A 33 -45.03 15.00 4.38
CA ALA A 33 -43.99 14.02 4.68
C ALA A 33 -42.60 14.67 4.86
N LEU A 34 -42.22 15.64 4.00
CA LEU A 34 -40.96 16.35 4.17
C LEU A 34 -40.93 17.19 5.46
N ALA A 35 -42.06 17.82 5.81
CA ALA A 35 -42.18 18.56 7.07
C ALA A 35 -42.01 17.64 8.29
N ASP A 36 -42.65 16.46 8.25
CA ASP A 36 -42.56 15.47 9.31
C ASP A 36 -41.12 14.95 9.47
N SER A 37 -40.39 14.73 8.37
CA SER A 37 -38.99 14.30 8.39
C SER A 37 -38.02 15.34 8.95
N ILE A 38 -38.27 16.64 8.73
CA ILE A 38 -37.43 17.74 9.26
C ILE A 38 -37.88 18.15 10.68
N GLY A 39 -39.10 17.79 11.10
CA GLY A 39 -39.66 18.22 12.39
C GLY A 39 -40.22 19.65 12.36
N VAL A 40 -40.66 20.13 11.18
CA VAL A 40 -41.28 21.45 11.02
C VAL A 40 -42.76 21.34 10.64
N LYS A 41 -43.49 22.45 10.73
CA LYS A 41 -44.88 22.50 10.25
C LYS A 41 -44.91 22.46 8.71
N ARG A 42 -45.89 21.76 8.12
CA ARG A 42 -46.13 21.77 6.66
C ARG A 42 -46.14 23.17 6.03
N GLN A 43 -46.64 24.17 6.76
CA GLN A 43 -46.66 25.56 6.29
C GLN A 43 -45.25 26.13 6.02
N ALA A 44 -44.22 25.67 6.75
CA ALA A 44 -42.84 26.05 6.52
C ALA A 44 -42.37 25.59 5.13
N ILE A 45 -42.60 24.33 4.78
CA ILE A 45 -42.29 23.77 3.45
C ILE A 45 -43.03 24.55 2.35
N ILE A 46 -44.33 24.83 2.54
CA ILE A 46 -45.12 25.63 1.59
C ILE A 46 -44.49 27.02 1.38
N ASN A 47 -44.02 27.65 2.46
CA ASN A 47 -43.42 28.98 2.39
C ASN A 47 -42.06 28.95 1.69
N TRP A 48 -41.23 27.94 1.95
CA TRP A 48 -39.92 27.77 1.31
C TRP A 48 -40.04 27.43 -0.18
N GLU A 49 -41.10 26.75 -0.62
CA GLU A 49 -41.29 26.39 -2.04
C GLU A 49 -41.97 27.48 -2.89
N ARG A 50 -42.28 28.65 -2.31
CA ARG A 50 -43.06 29.69 -2.97
C ARG A 50 -42.18 30.83 -3.46
N ASP A 51 -42.09 31.02 -4.78
CA ASP A 51 -41.29 32.07 -5.47
C ASP A 51 -41.48 33.51 -4.96
N LYS A 52 -42.57 33.82 -4.24
CA LYS A 52 -42.91 35.19 -3.78
C LYS A 52 -42.66 35.44 -2.29
N ASN A 53 -42.20 34.45 -1.53
CA ASN A 53 -41.91 34.60 -0.10
C ASN A 53 -40.39 34.65 0.10
N ASN A 54 -39.88 35.73 0.71
CA ASN A 54 -38.47 35.84 1.15
C ASN A 54 -38.18 35.02 2.42
N THR A 55 -38.94 33.95 2.67
CA THR A 55 -38.75 33.12 3.86
C THR A 55 -37.76 32.01 3.51
N LEU A 56 -36.55 32.12 4.05
CA LEU A 56 -35.52 31.11 3.89
C LEU A 56 -35.57 30.11 5.06
N PRO A 57 -35.25 28.83 4.86
CA PRO A 57 -35.03 27.91 5.96
C PRO A 57 -33.81 28.38 6.78
N ALA A 58 -33.87 28.19 8.10
CA ALA A 58 -32.70 28.35 8.96
C ALA A 58 -31.59 27.36 8.55
N ILE A 59 -30.34 27.64 8.93
CA ILE A 59 -29.19 26.80 8.58
C ILE A 59 -29.41 25.34 9.01
N GLU A 60 -29.95 25.13 10.21
CA GLU A 60 -30.29 23.79 10.73
C GLU A 60 -31.21 23.03 9.77
N ASN A 61 -32.33 23.65 9.38
CA ASN A 61 -33.28 23.07 8.43
C ASN A 61 -32.68 22.89 7.02
N LEU A 62 -31.72 23.73 6.61
CA LEU A 62 -31.03 23.59 5.32
C LEU A 62 -30.15 22.33 5.30
N VAL A 63 -29.49 22.01 6.41
CA VAL A 63 -28.71 20.77 6.53
C VAL A 63 -29.63 19.55 6.42
N ASP A 64 -30.74 19.55 7.16
CA ASP A 64 -31.72 18.46 7.10
C ASP A 64 -32.32 18.32 5.69
N LEU A 65 -32.61 19.44 5.01
CA LEU A 65 -33.06 19.43 3.62
C LEU A 65 -32.02 18.80 2.69
N CYS A 66 -30.74 19.14 2.82
CA CYS A 66 -29.67 18.56 1.99
C CYS A 66 -29.57 17.05 2.18
N GLU A 67 -29.67 16.57 3.42
CA GLU A 67 -29.59 15.15 3.76
C GLU A 67 -30.82 14.38 3.25
N ILE A 68 -32.03 14.84 3.58
CA ILE A 68 -33.28 14.14 3.22
C ILE A 68 -33.52 14.17 1.71
N LEU A 69 -33.15 15.27 1.04
CA LEU A 69 -33.33 15.43 -0.40
C LEU A 69 -32.14 14.86 -1.21
N ASP A 70 -31.07 14.45 -0.52
CA ASP A 70 -29.82 13.93 -1.10
C ASP A 70 -29.29 14.88 -2.19
N CYS A 71 -29.01 16.12 -1.79
CA CYS A 71 -28.42 17.18 -2.61
C CYS A 71 -27.46 18.08 -1.80
N SER A 72 -26.63 18.86 -2.49
CA SER A 72 -25.69 19.79 -1.83
C SER A 72 -26.34 21.13 -1.49
N MET A 73 -25.78 21.82 -0.50
CA MET A 73 -26.19 23.19 -0.15
C MET A 73 -25.90 24.16 -1.30
N ASP A 74 -24.78 23.98 -2.01
CA ASP A 74 -24.44 24.77 -3.19
C ASP A 74 -25.47 24.61 -4.31
N TYR A 75 -26.03 23.40 -4.48
CA TYR A 75 -27.14 23.20 -5.39
C TYR A 75 -28.38 23.93 -4.88
N LEU A 76 -28.79 23.78 -3.62
CA LEU A 76 -29.98 24.49 -3.13
C LEU A 76 -29.84 26.02 -3.25
N LEU A 77 -28.66 26.57 -3.01
CA LEU A 77 -28.40 28.02 -3.06
C LEU A 77 -28.08 28.57 -4.46
N GLY A 78 -28.15 27.75 -5.52
CA GLY A 78 -27.98 28.24 -6.89
C GLY A 78 -26.53 28.44 -7.34
N SER A 79 -25.55 27.84 -6.65
CA SER A 79 -24.13 27.94 -7.03
C SER A 79 -23.68 26.86 -8.01
N VAL A 80 -24.38 25.73 -8.10
CA VAL A 80 -24.11 24.66 -9.07
C VAL A 80 -25.42 24.14 -9.64
N ASP A 81 -25.47 23.73 -10.90
CA ASP A 81 -26.73 23.30 -11.55
C ASP A 81 -27.04 21.81 -11.39
N SER A 82 -26.12 21.01 -10.84
CA SER A 82 -26.33 19.58 -10.58
C SER A 82 -26.77 19.33 -9.14
N PRO A 83 -27.90 18.63 -8.91
CA PRO A 83 -28.35 18.23 -7.57
C PRO A 83 -27.53 17.11 -6.96
N GLU A 84 -26.83 16.33 -7.78
CA GLU A 84 -26.13 15.15 -7.32
C GLU A 84 -24.95 15.55 -6.44
N ILE A 85 -24.96 15.06 -5.21
CA ILE A 85 -23.73 14.93 -4.41
C ILE A 85 -22.79 14.07 -5.25
N GLU A 86 -21.68 14.65 -5.72
CA GLU A 86 -20.71 13.97 -6.58
C GLU A 86 -20.42 12.54 -6.04
N PRO A 87 -20.28 11.53 -6.90
CA PRO A 87 -20.04 10.13 -6.49
C PRO A 87 -18.94 9.99 -5.43
N ILE A 88 -17.92 10.85 -5.49
CA ILE A 88 -16.83 10.95 -4.51
C ILE A 88 -17.32 11.37 -3.12
N SER A 89 -18.20 12.36 -3.04
CA SER A 89 -18.74 12.87 -1.78
C SER A 89 -19.62 11.83 -1.09
N LYS A 90 -20.41 11.05 -1.84
CA LYS A 90 -21.15 9.91 -1.29
C LYS A 90 -20.21 8.82 -0.79
N ALA A 91 -19.23 8.43 -1.61
CA ALA A 91 -18.25 7.41 -1.24
C ALA A 91 -17.48 7.82 0.03
N SER A 92 -17.12 9.10 0.15
CA SER A 92 -16.45 9.64 1.33
C SER A 92 -17.31 9.57 2.59
N HIS A 93 -18.57 9.99 2.50
CA HIS A 93 -19.50 9.98 3.62
C HIS A 93 -19.71 8.56 4.19
N TYR A 94 -19.95 7.57 3.33
CA TYR A 94 -20.25 6.21 3.79
C TYR A 94 -19.00 5.40 4.18
N SER A 95 -17.85 5.64 3.54
CA SER A 95 -16.62 4.90 3.85
C SER A 95 -15.73 5.55 4.91
N GLY A 96 -15.93 6.85 5.20
CA GLY A 96 -15.02 7.65 6.01
C GLY A 96 -13.69 7.98 5.31
N ILE A 97 -13.49 7.56 4.06
CA ILE A 97 -12.28 7.84 3.28
C ILE A 97 -12.32 9.29 2.80
N LYS A 98 -11.23 10.03 2.96
CA LYS A 98 -11.16 11.44 2.51
C LYS A 98 -11.39 11.56 0.99
N PRO A 99 -12.11 12.59 0.52
CA PRO A 99 -12.43 12.77 -0.91
C PRO A 99 -11.20 12.81 -1.82
N GLU A 100 -10.08 13.36 -1.35
CA GLU A 100 -8.80 13.44 -2.06
C GLU A 100 -8.22 12.06 -2.38
N ILE A 101 -8.41 11.06 -1.51
CA ILE A 101 -7.94 9.69 -1.71
C ILE A 101 -8.80 9.00 -2.77
N ILE A 102 -10.12 9.18 -2.70
CA ILE A 102 -11.07 8.60 -3.65
C ILE A 102 -10.82 9.16 -5.06
N ARG A 103 -10.59 10.47 -5.18
CA ARG A 103 -10.20 11.12 -6.45
C ARG A 103 -8.91 10.54 -7.01
N ALA A 104 -7.86 10.44 -6.18
CA ALA A 104 -6.59 9.88 -6.61
C ALA A 104 -6.71 8.42 -7.11
N GLY A 105 -7.57 7.61 -6.48
CA GLY A 105 -7.91 6.28 -6.97
C GLY A 105 -8.57 6.30 -8.35
N ILE A 106 -9.62 7.11 -8.52
CA ILE A 106 -10.34 7.21 -9.80
C ILE A 106 -9.43 7.70 -10.93
N ASP A 107 -8.56 8.67 -10.66
CA ASP A 107 -7.66 9.27 -11.65
C ASP A 107 -6.50 8.35 -12.07
N SER A 108 -6.21 7.29 -11.31
CA SER A 108 -5.08 6.39 -11.55
C SER A 108 -5.50 4.91 -11.45
N PRO A 109 -5.78 4.24 -12.58
CA PRO A 109 -6.25 2.85 -12.59
C PRO A 109 -5.33 1.87 -11.88
N ASP A 110 -4.01 1.98 -12.07
CA ASP A 110 -3.02 1.10 -11.42
C ASP A 110 -2.98 1.30 -9.90
N TYR A 111 -3.13 2.56 -9.46
CA TYR A 111 -3.18 2.89 -8.03
C TYR A 111 -4.46 2.35 -7.38
N LEU A 112 -5.60 2.45 -8.06
CA LEU A 112 -6.87 1.91 -7.59
C LEU A 112 -6.86 0.38 -7.50
N ASP A 113 -6.33 -0.29 -8.53
CA ASP A 113 -6.19 -1.74 -8.53
C ASP A 113 -5.30 -2.22 -7.37
N PHE A 114 -4.15 -1.56 -7.18
CA PHE A 114 -3.28 -1.82 -6.04
C PHE A 114 -3.97 -1.56 -4.70
N LEU A 115 -4.70 -0.44 -4.55
CA LEU A 115 -5.45 -0.13 -3.33
C LEU A 115 -6.50 -1.19 -3.03
N ASN A 116 -7.25 -1.66 -4.03
CA ASN A 116 -8.26 -2.70 -3.85
C ASN A 116 -7.61 -4.02 -3.43
N PHE A 117 -6.49 -4.40 -4.06
CA PHE A 117 -5.72 -5.57 -3.67
C PHE A 117 -5.19 -5.44 -2.23
N PHE A 118 -4.54 -4.32 -1.90
CA PHE A 118 -3.94 -4.09 -0.59
C PHE A 118 -4.98 -4.03 0.52
N MET A 119 -6.07 -3.27 0.33
CA MET A 119 -7.10 -3.08 1.37
C MET A 119 -8.02 -4.29 1.57
N HIS A 120 -7.86 -5.35 0.78
CA HIS A 120 -8.58 -6.60 1.02
C HIS A 120 -8.20 -7.15 2.41
N PRO A 121 -9.18 -7.55 3.26
CA PRO A 121 -8.92 -8.04 4.61
C PRO A 121 -7.85 -9.13 4.65
N ASP A 122 -7.91 -10.12 3.76
CA ASP A 122 -6.95 -11.23 3.72
C ASP A 122 -5.50 -10.81 3.38
N ASN A 123 -5.32 -9.63 2.78
CA ASN A 123 -4.00 -9.18 2.31
C ASN A 123 -3.30 -8.26 3.32
N CYS A 124 -4.06 -7.50 4.10
CA CYS A 124 -3.49 -6.46 4.96
C CYS A 124 -3.93 -6.51 6.42
N SER A 125 -4.98 -7.27 6.76
CA SER A 125 -5.40 -7.40 8.16
C SER A 125 -4.31 -7.99 9.04
N ASP A 126 -3.56 -8.98 8.55
CA ASP A 126 -2.43 -9.58 9.28
C ASP A 126 -1.31 -8.57 9.56
N ILE A 127 -1.06 -7.61 8.66
CA ILE A 127 -0.06 -6.55 8.85
C ILE A 127 -0.47 -5.66 10.04
N PHE A 128 -1.76 -5.36 10.19
CA PHE A 128 -2.25 -4.51 11.27
C PHE A 128 -2.53 -5.27 12.57
N ASN A 129 -2.91 -6.55 12.51
CA ASN A 129 -3.28 -7.36 13.67
C ASN A 129 -2.08 -8.08 14.32
N SER A 130 -1.03 -8.42 13.56
CA SER A 130 0.15 -9.16 14.07
C SER A 130 1.20 -8.27 14.74
N VAL A 131 1.09 -6.94 14.62
CA VAL A 131 2.03 -5.96 15.17
C VAL A 131 1.68 -5.66 16.64
N THR A 132 1.85 -6.66 17.50
CA THR A 132 2.47 -6.36 18.80
C THR A 132 3.97 -6.39 18.57
N LEU A 133 4.66 -5.28 18.87
CA LEU A 133 6.08 -4.97 18.55
C LEU A 133 7.12 -6.09 18.78
N ASN A 134 6.78 -7.16 19.50
CA ASN A 134 7.63 -8.32 19.75
C ASN A 134 7.55 -9.43 18.68
N THR A 135 6.45 -9.55 17.95
CA THR A 135 6.22 -10.64 16.98
C THR A 135 6.93 -10.36 15.65
N TRP A 136 6.96 -9.09 15.24
CA TRP A 136 7.54 -8.66 13.97
C TRP A 136 9.05 -8.84 13.88
N ARG A 137 9.76 -8.65 14.99
CA ARG A 137 11.22 -8.86 15.08
C ARG A 137 11.60 -10.32 14.86
N ARG A 138 10.72 -11.25 15.23
CA ARG A 138 10.97 -12.70 15.20
C ARG A 138 10.70 -13.31 13.82
N PHE A 139 9.68 -12.81 13.12
CA PHE A 139 9.30 -13.25 11.76
C PHE A 139 10.37 -12.96 10.70
N TRP A 140 11.02 -11.79 10.78
CA TRP A 140 12.09 -11.40 9.85
C TRP A 140 13.32 -12.32 9.89
N THR A 141 13.62 -12.90 11.05
CA THR A 141 14.73 -13.84 11.21
C THR A 141 14.47 -15.16 10.49
N ASP A 142 13.21 -15.60 10.39
CA ASP A 142 12.86 -16.92 9.83
C ASP A 142 12.76 -16.93 8.30
N MET A 143 12.23 -15.88 7.68
CA MET A 143 11.93 -15.80 6.24
C MET A 143 13.14 -15.71 5.28
N SER A 144 14.34 -15.37 5.77
CA SER A 144 15.48 -15.03 4.89
C SER A 144 16.31 -16.23 4.40
N LEU A 145 15.94 -17.47 4.78
CA LEU A 145 16.83 -18.64 4.65
C LEU A 145 16.18 -19.93 4.14
N ASP A 146 15.01 -19.87 3.50
CA ASP A 146 14.21 -21.06 3.14
C ASP A 146 14.89 -22.09 2.21
N GLU A 147 15.91 -21.70 1.43
CA GLU A 147 16.65 -22.62 0.53
C GLU A 147 17.88 -23.28 1.19
N ILE A 148 18.31 -22.80 2.36
CA ILE A 148 19.47 -23.31 3.08
C ILE A 148 18.97 -23.92 4.39
N ASN A 149 19.08 -25.24 4.50
CA ASN A 149 18.53 -26.01 5.61
C ASN A 149 19.64 -26.69 6.45
N GLY A 150 19.32 -27.03 7.70
CA GLY A 150 20.23 -27.75 8.61
C GLY A 150 21.40 -26.89 9.08
N GLU A 151 22.52 -27.53 9.43
CA GLU A 151 23.66 -26.89 10.12
C GLU A 151 24.28 -25.69 9.35
N LEU A 152 24.13 -25.68 8.03
CA LEU A 152 24.61 -24.57 7.19
C LEU A 152 23.78 -23.30 7.40
N ARG A 153 22.47 -23.43 7.65
CA ARG A 153 21.57 -22.31 7.96
C ARG A 153 21.99 -21.62 9.25
N ASP A 154 22.13 -22.42 10.30
CA ASP A 154 22.46 -21.95 11.65
C ASP A 154 23.84 -21.29 11.69
N ALA A 155 24.81 -21.84 10.94
CA ALA A 155 26.13 -21.25 10.80
C ALA A 155 26.10 -19.89 10.07
N ILE A 156 25.30 -19.76 9.01
CA ILE A 156 25.21 -18.52 8.22
C ILE A 156 24.55 -17.39 9.01
N ILE A 157 23.48 -17.66 9.76
CA ILE A 157 22.83 -16.67 10.65
C ILE A 157 23.88 -16.11 11.62
N LYS A 158 24.55 -17.03 12.33
CA LYS A 158 25.57 -16.67 13.32
C LYS A 158 26.71 -15.84 12.72
N TYR A 159 27.20 -16.22 11.54
CA TYR A 159 28.31 -15.50 10.90
C TYR A 159 27.89 -14.14 10.36
N TYR A 160 26.62 -13.97 9.97
CA TYR A 160 26.13 -12.67 9.53
C TYR A 160 26.00 -11.69 10.70
N ASP A 161 25.49 -12.14 11.85
CA ASP A 161 25.42 -11.34 13.07
C ASP A 161 26.82 -10.90 13.54
N GLU A 162 27.79 -11.82 13.50
CA GLU A 162 29.20 -11.52 13.78
C GLU A 162 29.76 -10.49 12.78
N TYR A 163 29.42 -10.60 11.50
CA TYR A 163 29.90 -9.70 10.44
C TYR A 163 29.39 -8.26 10.62
N ILE A 164 28.09 -8.08 10.87
CA ILE A 164 27.48 -6.74 11.06
C ILE A 164 27.99 -6.08 12.34
N SER A 165 28.26 -6.85 13.38
CA SER A 165 28.77 -6.34 14.66
C SER A 165 30.18 -5.76 14.58
N ILE A 166 30.99 -6.18 13.60
CA ILE A 166 32.41 -5.82 13.49
C ILE A 166 32.76 -5.00 12.24
N THR A 167 31.80 -4.82 11.31
CA THR A 167 32.04 -4.15 10.04
C THR A 167 31.39 -2.76 10.04
N PRO A 168 32.15 -1.67 9.85
CA PRO A 168 31.59 -0.32 9.71
C PRO A 168 30.59 -0.26 8.55
N PHE A 169 29.48 0.46 8.75
CA PHE A 169 28.35 0.54 7.81
C PHE A 169 28.75 0.84 6.37
N GLU A 170 29.65 1.80 6.15
CA GLU A 170 30.12 2.23 4.82
C GLU A 170 30.94 1.14 4.09
N SER A 171 31.46 0.15 4.82
CA SER A 171 32.25 -0.96 4.31
C SER A 171 31.44 -2.23 4.09
N VAL A 172 30.14 -2.21 4.41
CA VAL A 172 29.24 -3.36 4.22
C VAL A 172 28.89 -3.49 2.74
N ASN A 173 29.47 -4.49 2.08
CA ASN A 173 29.20 -4.77 0.68
C ASN A 173 29.51 -6.23 0.32
N LYS A 174 29.10 -6.65 -0.88
CA LYS A 174 29.26 -8.05 -1.35
C LYS A 174 30.71 -8.52 -1.39
N LYS A 175 31.68 -7.62 -1.64
CA LYS A 175 33.10 -7.97 -1.70
C LYS A 175 33.66 -8.22 -0.30
N THR A 176 33.31 -7.38 0.67
CA THR A 176 33.77 -7.52 2.06
C THR A 176 33.10 -8.70 2.76
N TYR A 177 31.80 -8.91 2.55
CA TYR A 177 31.08 -10.07 3.06
C TYR A 177 31.59 -11.40 2.45
N LYS A 178 31.85 -11.45 1.14
CA LYS A 178 32.43 -12.64 0.48
C LYS A 178 33.81 -12.99 1.04
N SER A 179 34.65 -11.99 1.32
CA SER A 179 35.94 -12.20 1.96
C SER A 179 35.78 -12.73 3.40
N PHE A 180 34.82 -12.20 4.15
CA PHE A 180 34.49 -12.67 5.50
C PHE A 180 34.01 -14.13 5.49
N LEU A 181 33.08 -14.48 4.58
CA LEU A 181 32.60 -15.85 4.42
C LEU A 181 33.70 -16.83 3.98
N LYS A 182 34.59 -16.44 3.05
CA LYS A 182 35.74 -17.27 2.66
C LYS A 182 36.64 -17.63 3.85
N ASN A 183 36.81 -16.71 4.78
CA ASN A 183 37.57 -16.97 6.00
C ASN A 183 36.83 -17.93 6.96
N LYS A 184 35.50 -17.87 7.02
CA LYS A 184 34.68 -18.74 7.87
C LYS A 184 34.38 -20.12 7.24
N LEU A 185 34.40 -20.23 5.90
CA LEU A 185 34.10 -21.40 5.07
C LEU A 185 35.20 -21.69 4.02
N PRO A 186 36.39 -22.16 4.43
CA PRO A 186 37.48 -22.50 3.51
C PRO A 186 37.24 -23.83 2.76
N ARG A 187 38.06 -24.11 1.73
CA ARG A 187 37.95 -25.29 0.85
C ARG A 187 37.99 -26.61 1.62
N GLU A 188 38.65 -26.65 2.76
CA GLU A 188 38.68 -27.85 3.61
C GLU A 188 37.31 -28.21 4.21
N LYS A 189 36.37 -27.24 4.27
CA LYS A 189 34.97 -27.43 4.70
C LYS A 189 34.01 -27.78 3.55
N ILE A 190 34.51 -28.23 2.38
CA ILE A 190 33.70 -28.55 1.19
C ILE A 190 34.13 -29.91 0.60
N SER A 191 33.18 -30.74 0.16
CA SER A 191 33.43 -32.10 -0.35
C SER A 191 32.88 -32.28 -1.78
N SER A 192 33.58 -33.01 -2.63
CA SER A 192 33.09 -33.34 -3.97
C SER A 192 32.48 -34.74 -4.04
N LYS A 193 32.56 -35.51 -2.96
CA LYS A 193 32.02 -36.88 -2.81
C LYS A 193 30.87 -36.89 -1.80
N ILE A 194 30.00 -37.88 -1.88
CA ILE A 194 29.01 -38.14 -0.82
C ILE A 194 29.80 -38.71 0.36
N GLU A 195 30.24 -37.83 1.26
CA GLU A 195 30.95 -38.21 2.49
C GLU A 195 29.94 -38.26 3.65
N THR A 196 30.15 -39.20 4.58
CA THR A 196 29.28 -39.47 5.74
C THR A 196 29.56 -38.58 6.95
N THR A 197 30.32 -37.50 6.78
CA THR A 197 30.68 -36.56 7.86
C THR A 197 30.15 -35.16 7.55
N ASP A 198 29.40 -34.57 8.50
CA ASP A 198 28.68 -33.28 8.39
C ASP A 198 29.55 -32.04 8.10
N SER A 199 30.88 -32.16 8.09
CA SER A 199 31.79 -31.02 7.98
C SER A 199 31.99 -30.46 6.57
N LYS A 200 31.38 -31.06 5.52
CA LYS A 200 31.67 -30.70 4.12
C LYS A 200 30.48 -30.73 3.14
N ILE A 201 30.35 -29.70 2.30
CA ILE A 201 29.27 -29.54 1.29
C ILE A 201 29.54 -30.35 0.01
N CYS A 202 28.62 -31.23 -0.42
CA CYS A 202 28.77 -32.16 -1.56
C CYS A 202 28.30 -31.62 -2.94
N ILE A 203 29.21 -31.24 -3.85
CA ILE A 203 28.87 -30.60 -5.16
C ILE A 203 28.06 -31.51 -6.11
N LYS A 204 28.30 -32.82 -6.09
CA LYS A 204 27.64 -33.79 -6.98
C LYS A 204 26.12 -33.89 -6.74
N LYS A 205 25.65 -33.53 -5.54
CA LYS A 205 24.22 -33.45 -5.20
C LYS A 205 23.55 -32.13 -5.63
N CYS A 206 24.34 -31.16 -6.10
CA CYS A 206 23.90 -29.77 -6.23
C CYS A 206 23.79 -29.26 -7.68
N VAL A 207 24.23 -30.03 -8.68
CA VAL A 207 24.22 -29.62 -10.09
C VAL A 207 23.89 -30.80 -11.02
N THR A 208 23.39 -30.51 -12.22
CA THR A 208 23.12 -31.54 -13.24
C THR A 208 24.41 -32.24 -13.68
N LEU A 209 24.29 -33.48 -14.18
CA LEU A 209 25.43 -34.30 -14.57
C LEU A 209 26.29 -33.65 -15.67
N LEU A 210 25.66 -32.97 -16.63
CA LEU A 210 26.34 -32.31 -17.76
C LEU A 210 27.19 -31.12 -17.27
N THR A 211 26.62 -30.31 -16.39
CA THR A 211 27.29 -29.18 -15.75
C THR A 211 28.41 -29.66 -14.81
N TYR A 212 28.16 -30.72 -14.05
CA TYR A 212 29.15 -31.32 -13.17
C TYR A 212 30.40 -31.75 -13.95
N GLN A 213 30.23 -32.35 -15.13
CA GLN A 213 31.36 -32.79 -15.97
C GLN A 213 32.22 -31.63 -16.48
N ASN A 214 31.62 -30.47 -16.75
CA ASN A 214 32.35 -29.27 -17.20
C ASN A 214 33.29 -28.68 -16.13
N PHE A 215 33.14 -29.10 -14.86
CA PHE A 215 34.02 -28.68 -13.77
C PHE A 215 35.29 -29.52 -13.65
N PHE A 216 35.46 -30.53 -14.51
CA PHE A 216 36.62 -31.39 -14.49
C PHE A 216 37.43 -31.21 -15.77
N LYS A 217 38.74 -31.02 -15.61
CA LYS A 217 39.72 -31.03 -16.70
C LYS A 217 40.78 -32.08 -16.35
N ASP A 218 41.06 -32.99 -17.28
CA ASP A 218 42.01 -34.10 -17.07
C ASP A 218 41.69 -34.97 -15.84
N LYS A 219 40.40 -35.20 -15.58
CA LYS A 219 39.85 -35.91 -14.39
C LYS A 219 40.12 -35.23 -13.05
N GLU A 220 40.76 -34.06 -13.03
CA GLU A 220 40.90 -33.24 -11.83
C GLU A 220 39.83 -32.16 -11.78
N PHE A 221 39.37 -31.87 -10.56
CA PHE A 221 38.38 -30.83 -10.33
C PHE A 221 39.01 -29.45 -10.57
N ASN A 222 38.58 -28.79 -11.64
CA ASN A 222 38.98 -27.45 -12.00
C ASN A 222 38.11 -26.43 -11.25
N TYR A 223 38.59 -26.05 -10.07
CA TYR A 223 37.95 -25.05 -9.23
C TYR A 223 37.74 -23.70 -9.94
N SER A 224 38.64 -23.31 -10.85
CA SER A 224 38.51 -22.06 -11.60
C SER A 224 37.30 -22.10 -12.53
N SER A 225 37.17 -23.15 -13.34
CA SER A 225 36.01 -23.34 -14.23
C SER A 225 34.70 -23.44 -13.47
N PHE A 226 34.69 -24.13 -12.32
CA PHE A 226 33.54 -24.18 -11.42
C PHE A 226 33.12 -22.79 -10.92
N ILE A 227 34.08 -22.00 -10.44
CA ILE A 227 33.80 -20.65 -9.91
C ILE A 227 33.38 -19.68 -11.02
N THR A 228 33.96 -19.78 -12.21
CA THR A 228 33.57 -18.96 -13.38
C THR A 228 32.15 -19.28 -13.83
N TYR A 229 31.80 -20.57 -13.96
CA TYR A 229 30.44 -20.98 -14.30
C TYR A 229 29.41 -20.46 -13.29
N LEU A 230 29.71 -20.57 -11.99
CA LEU A 230 28.84 -20.02 -10.95
C LEU A 230 28.69 -18.51 -11.09
N ALA A 231 29.78 -17.77 -11.36
CA ALA A 231 29.71 -16.33 -11.53
C ALA A 231 28.85 -15.94 -12.75
N GLU A 232 29.07 -16.56 -13.91
CA GLU A 232 28.39 -16.20 -15.15
C GLU A 232 26.89 -16.53 -15.12
N HIS A 233 26.51 -17.69 -14.57
CA HIS A 233 25.12 -18.14 -14.61
C HIS A 233 24.28 -17.72 -13.40
N THR A 234 24.90 -17.24 -12.33
CA THR A 234 24.15 -16.75 -11.17
C THR A 234 24.16 -15.23 -11.06
N PHE A 235 25.14 -14.53 -11.62
CA PHE A 235 25.27 -13.09 -11.38
C PHE A 235 24.13 -12.25 -11.95
N GLU A 236 23.70 -12.46 -13.20
CA GLU A 236 22.59 -11.68 -13.77
C GLU A 236 21.22 -12.01 -13.14
N PRO A 237 20.82 -13.27 -12.98
CA PRO A 237 19.57 -13.60 -12.29
C PRO A 237 19.59 -13.11 -10.83
N LEU A 238 20.70 -13.28 -10.13
CA LEU A 238 20.84 -12.77 -8.76
C LEU A 238 20.96 -11.25 -8.70
N SER A 239 21.46 -10.56 -9.73
CA SER A 239 21.53 -9.09 -9.76
C SER A 239 20.17 -8.49 -10.08
N HIS A 240 19.39 -9.11 -10.98
CA HIS A 240 18.01 -8.75 -11.23
C HIS A 240 17.13 -9.03 -10.00
N ASN A 241 17.24 -10.23 -9.41
CA ASN A 241 16.59 -10.54 -8.14
C ASN A 241 17.06 -9.60 -7.04
N MET A 242 18.35 -9.24 -6.97
CA MET A 242 18.86 -8.24 -6.03
C MET A 242 18.30 -6.86 -6.31
N MET A 243 18.09 -6.45 -7.55
CA MET A 243 17.46 -5.16 -7.87
C MET A 243 15.99 -5.16 -7.45
N ILE A 244 15.26 -6.24 -7.71
CA ILE A 244 13.91 -6.45 -7.18
C ILE A 244 13.96 -6.44 -5.65
N GLU A 245 14.93 -7.09 -5.02
CA GLU A 245 15.09 -7.16 -3.57
C GLU A 245 15.48 -5.80 -2.98
N ILE A 246 16.28 -4.99 -3.67
CA ILE A 246 16.59 -3.60 -3.31
C ILE A 246 15.33 -2.75 -3.42
N GLN A 247 14.52 -2.92 -4.48
CA GLN A 247 13.26 -2.19 -4.62
C GLN A 247 12.25 -2.62 -3.55
N LYS A 248 12.14 -3.92 -3.26
CA LYS A 248 11.36 -4.46 -2.14
C LYS A 248 11.85 -3.91 -0.80
N ASN A 249 13.17 -3.87 -0.57
CA ASN A 249 13.74 -3.31 0.65
C ASN A 249 13.51 -1.80 0.77
N LYS A 250 13.59 -1.06 -0.33
CA LYS A 250 13.22 0.37 -0.37
C LYS A 250 11.74 0.58 -0.09
N LEU A 251 10.88 -0.25 -0.67
CA LEU A 251 9.43 -0.21 -0.44
C LEU A 251 9.10 -0.57 1.01
N SER A 252 9.70 -1.63 1.53
CA SER A 252 9.60 -2.05 2.93
C SER A 252 10.05 -0.95 3.88
N HIS A 253 11.20 -0.33 3.63
CA HIS A 253 11.70 0.76 4.45
C HIS A 253 10.76 1.97 4.42
N LYS A 254 10.27 2.37 3.23
CA LYS A 254 9.28 3.45 3.10
C LYS A 254 7.97 3.12 3.81
N PHE A 255 7.52 1.87 3.73
CA PHE A 255 6.31 1.42 4.42
C PHE A 255 6.51 1.48 5.94
N VAL A 256 7.67 1.03 6.45
CA VAL A 256 8.02 1.11 7.87
C VAL A 256 8.11 2.56 8.34
N GLU A 257 8.72 3.46 7.57
CA GLU A 257 8.80 4.89 7.89
C GLU A 257 7.40 5.52 7.95
N LEU A 258 6.56 5.25 6.94
CA LEU A 258 5.18 5.74 6.88
C LEU A 258 4.34 5.21 8.06
N PHE A 259 4.50 3.93 8.39
CA PHE A 259 3.78 3.30 9.49
C PHE A 259 4.24 3.81 10.86
N THR A 260 5.55 4.04 11.03
CA THR A 260 6.11 4.67 12.24
C THR A 260 5.52 6.06 12.42
N LYS A 261 5.49 6.87 11.35
CA LYS A 261 4.88 8.20 11.36
C LYS A 261 3.39 8.16 11.72
N TYR A 262 2.66 7.14 11.28
CA TYR A 262 1.25 6.94 11.65
C TYR A 262 1.07 6.59 13.13
N LEU A 263 1.95 5.75 13.70
CA LEU A 263 1.88 5.42 15.13
C LEU A 263 2.25 6.60 16.04
N GLU A 264 3.02 7.56 15.53
CA GLU A 264 3.44 8.77 16.25
C GLU A 264 2.46 9.96 16.10
N SER A 265 1.53 9.91 15.14
CA SER A 265 0.55 10.98 14.84
C SER A 265 -0.74 10.86 15.63
#